data_AF-A0AA50Q4M9-F1
#
_entry.id   AF-A0AA50Q4M9-F1
#
_cell.length_a   1.000
_cell.length_b   1.000
_cell.length_c   1.000
_cell.angle_alpha   90.00
_cell.angle_beta   90.00
_cell.angle_gamma   90.00
#
_symmetry.space_group_name_H-M   'P 1'
#
loop_
_entity.id
_entity.type
_entity.pdbx_description
1 polymer ?
#
loop_
_entity_poly.entity_id
_entity_poly.type
_entity_poly.pdbx_seq_one_letter_code
_entity_poly.pdbx_strand_id
1 'polypeptide(L)'
;MKLINLFITVAFLPSLVWADSGATVSEQDFKCYITSKKSAEIAFYHWKSSEMNVRMASLVGTTRQSNDGSKYYIYSVEECVALNAEFTNTKAQVLDKLTPR
;
A
#
# COMPACT_ATOMS: atom_id res chain seq x y z
N MET A 1 -21.68 51.18 -54.25
CA MET A 1 -21.86 49.76 -53.88
C MET A 1 -20.63 49.32 -53.10
N LYS A 2 -20.78 49.01 -51.81
CA LYS A 2 -19.66 48.78 -50.88
C LYS A 2 -19.49 47.26 -50.71
N LEU A 3 -18.38 46.71 -51.20
CA LEU A 3 -18.03 45.29 -51.08
C LEU A 3 -17.73 44.97 -49.61
N ILE A 4 -18.46 44.00 -49.06
CA ILE A 4 -18.31 43.49 -47.69
C ILE A 4 -17.35 42.30 -47.78
N ASN A 5 -16.13 42.45 -47.23
CA ASN A 5 -15.20 41.34 -47.04
C ASN A 5 -15.59 40.56 -45.79
N LEU A 6 -16.09 39.34 -46.00
CA LEU A 6 -16.44 38.40 -44.94
C LEU A 6 -15.17 37.62 -44.54
N PHE A 7 -14.49 38.07 -43.48
CA PHE A 7 -13.37 37.33 -42.88
C PHE A 7 -13.92 36.17 -42.05
N ILE A 8 -13.78 34.95 -42.55
CA ILE A 8 -14.09 33.73 -41.80
C ILE A 8 -12.92 33.43 -40.87
N THR A 9 -13.05 33.81 -39.60
CA THR A 9 -12.13 33.41 -38.54
C THR A 9 -12.40 31.96 -38.15
N VAL A 10 -11.56 31.04 -38.61
CA VAL A 10 -11.57 29.63 -38.17
C VAL A 10 -11.03 29.57 -36.73
N ALA A 11 -11.93 29.41 -35.77
CA ALA A 11 -11.56 29.19 -34.38
C ALA A 11 -11.04 27.75 -34.22
N PHE A 12 -9.73 27.60 -34.07
CA PHE A 12 -9.08 26.33 -33.73
C PHE A 12 -9.38 26.02 -32.27
N LEU A 13 -10.40 25.19 -32.02
CA LEU A 13 -10.72 24.69 -30.68
C LEU A 13 -9.63 23.70 -30.28
N PRO A 14 -8.80 23.97 -29.25
CA PRO A 14 -7.91 22.95 -28.73
C PRO A 14 -8.78 21.83 -28.15
N SER A 15 -8.65 20.62 -28.71
CA SER A 15 -9.19 19.41 -28.13
C SER A 15 -8.61 19.26 -26.73
N LEU A 16 -9.44 19.48 -25.72
CA LEU A 16 -9.14 19.14 -24.34
C LEU A 16 -9.00 17.62 -24.27
N VAL A 17 -7.77 17.14 -24.42
CA VAL A 17 -7.44 15.75 -24.10
C VAL A 17 -7.57 15.63 -22.59
N TRP A 18 -8.66 15.00 -22.14
CA TRP A 18 -8.79 14.58 -20.75
C TRP A 18 -7.78 13.46 -20.55
N ALA A 19 -6.64 13.78 -19.95
CA ALA A 19 -5.77 12.77 -19.38
C ALA A 19 -6.59 12.10 -18.26
N ASP A 20 -7.07 10.89 -18.52
CA ASP A 20 -7.54 9.99 -17.46
C ASP A 20 -6.33 9.76 -16.57
N SER A 21 -6.26 10.48 -15.44
CA SER A 21 -5.35 10.19 -14.36
C SER A 21 -5.82 8.87 -13.75
N GLY A 22 -5.58 7.77 -14.48
CA GLY A 22 -5.83 6.43 -14.04
C GLY A 22 -5.21 6.32 -12.66
N ALA A 23 -6.06 6.06 -11.65
CA ALA A 23 -5.68 6.10 -10.25
C ALA A 23 -4.35 5.37 -10.09
N THR A 24 -3.27 6.11 -9.82
CA THR A 24 -1.96 5.52 -9.61
C THR A 24 -2.09 4.61 -8.41
N VAL A 25 -2.11 3.31 -8.66
CA VAL A 25 -2.28 2.31 -7.62
C VAL A 25 -1.01 2.36 -6.78
N SER A 26 -1.08 3.07 -5.65
CA SER A 26 0.06 3.30 -4.78
C SER A 26 0.34 2.03 -3.99
N GLU A 27 1.29 1.25 -4.49
CA GLU A 27 1.97 0.21 -3.71
C GLU A 27 2.90 0.87 -2.69
N GLN A 28 2.98 0.28 -1.50
CA GLN A 28 3.86 0.73 -0.43
C GLN A 28 4.22 -0.43 0.49
N ASP A 29 5.27 -0.23 1.28
CA ASP A 29 5.67 -1.18 2.31
C ASP A 29 4.83 -1.01 3.58
N PHE A 30 4.37 -2.14 4.08
CA PHE A 30 3.68 -2.27 5.35
C PHE A 30 4.53 -3.10 6.29
N LYS A 31 4.45 -2.75 7.57
CA LYS A 31 4.94 -3.56 8.68
C LYS A 31 3.75 -4.06 9.48
N CYS A 32 3.77 -5.35 9.80
CA CYS A 32 2.68 -6.04 10.46
C CYS A 32 3.19 -6.70 11.73
N TYR A 33 2.50 -6.46 12.83
CA TYR A 33 2.70 -7.19 14.07
C TYR A 33 1.92 -8.51 14.00
N ILE A 34 2.67 -9.60 13.78
CA ILE A 34 2.11 -10.93 13.61
C ILE A 34 2.47 -11.80 14.81
N THR A 35 1.55 -12.68 15.18
CA THR A 35 1.77 -13.66 16.23
C THR A 35 1.77 -15.07 15.67
N SER A 36 2.53 -15.92 16.33
CA SER A 36 2.58 -17.36 16.17
C SER A 36 2.28 -17.98 17.52
N LYS A 37 2.09 -19.30 17.57
CA LYS A 37 1.77 -20.01 18.82
C LYS A 37 2.74 -19.74 19.98
N LYS A 38 4.00 -19.38 19.70
CA LYS A 38 5.08 -19.24 20.69
C LYS A 38 5.74 -17.86 20.73
N SER A 39 5.51 -17.01 19.73
CA SER A 39 6.26 -15.77 19.55
C SER A 39 5.45 -14.76 18.77
N ALA A 40 5.89 -13.50 18.81
CA ALA A 40 5.37 -12.44 17.98
C ALA A 40 6.55 -11.67 17.37
N GLU A 41 6.33 -11.08 16.20
CA GLU A 41 7.39 -10.41 15.43
C GLU A 41 6.80 -9.34 14.51
N ILE A 42 7.69 -8.50 13.98
CA ILE A 42 7.36 -7.55 12.91
C ILE A 42 7.72 -8.18 11.57
N ALA A 43 6.73 -8.29 10.69
CA ALA A 43 6.89 -8.79 9.34
C ALA A 43 6.63 -7.68 8.32
N PHE A 44 7.42 -7.65 7.25
CA PHE A 44 7.33 -6.65 6.19
C PHE A 44 6.66 -7.21 4.95
N TYR A 45 5.79 -6.42 4.34
CA TYR A 45 5.03 -6.79 3.15
C TYR A 45 4.92 -5.60 2.20
N HIS A 46 4.96 -5.87 0.90
CA HIS A 46 4.78 -4.86 -0.14
C HIS A 46 3.44 -5.08 -0.84
N TRP A 47 2.50 -4.15 -0.68
CA TRP A 47 1.15 -4.27 -1.23
C TRP A 47 0.59 -2.94 -1.70
N LYS A 48 -0.49 -3.03 -2.47
CA LYS A 48 -1.37 -1.91 -2.78
C LYS A 48 -2.06 -1.43 -1.51
N SER A 49 -2.05 -0.13 -1.30
CA SER A 49 -2.66 0.48 -0.10
C SER A 49 -4.15 0.12 0.06
N SER A 50 -4.87 0.03 -1.05
CA SER A 50 -6.28 -0.38 -1.08
C SER A 50 -6.52 -1.84 -0.71
N GLU A 51 -5.50 -2.70 -0.82
CA GLU A 51 -5.61 -4.13 -0.54
C GLU A 51 -5.13 -4.51 0.87
N MET A 52 -4.55 -3.57 1.62
CA MET A 52 -3.92 -3.82 2.93
C MET A 52 -4.80 -4.67 3.86
N ASN A 53 -6.08 -4.30 4.03
CA ASN A 53 -6.98 -5.01 4.93
C ASN A 53 -7.25 -6.46 4.49
N VAL A 54 -7.43 -6.68 3.19
CA VAL A 54 -7.68 -8.02 2.63
C VAL A 54 -6.42 -8.87 2.72
N ARG A 55 -5.26 -8.28 2.41
CA ARG A 55 -3.95 -8.95 2.50
C ARG A 55 -3.61 -9.32 3.94
N MET A 56 -3.83 -8.41 4.89
CA MET A 56 -3.67 -8.65 6.32
C MET A 56 -4.49 -9.86 6.78
N ALA A 57 -5.77 -9.93 6.43
CA ALA A 57 -6.62 -11.07 6.77
C ALA A 57 -6.12 -12.39 6.14
N SER A 58 -5.60 -12.33 4.91
CA SER A 58 -5.08 -13.51 4.20
C SER A 58 -3.80 -14.09 4.80
N LEU A 59 -3.10 -13.36 5.67
CA LEU A 59 -1.88 -13.85 6.32
C LEU A 59 -2.16 -14.93 7.37
N VAL A 60 -3.33 -14.92 8.00
CA VAL A 60 -3.68 -15.88 9.05
C VAL A 60 -3.71 -17.29 8.45
N GLY A 61 -2.98 -18.22 9.07
CA GLY A 61 -2.84 -19.59 8.59
C GLY A 61 -1.79 -19.78 7.48
N THR A 62 -1.10 -18.73 7.04
CA THR A 62 0.05 -18.86 6.14
C THR A 62 1.30 -19.29 6.91
N THR A 63 2.30 -19.83 6.20
CA THR A 63 3.56 -20.25 6.82
C THR A 63 4.66 -19.23 6.59
N ARG A 64 5.49 -19.05 7.61
CA ARG A 64 6.74 -18.30 7.57
C ARG A 64 7.88 -19.21 7.95
N GLN A 65 9.09 -18.84 7.54
CA GLN A 65 10.32 -19.53 7.89
C GLN A 65 11.11 -18.65 8.86
N SER A 66 11.52 -19.24 9.98
CA SER A 66 12.39 -18.62 10.97
C SER A 66 13.86 -18.69 10.52
N ASN A 67 14.73 -17.89 11.15
CA ASN A 67 16.17 -17.87 10.86
C ASN A 67 16.87 -19.23 11.08
N ASP A 68 16.33 -20.07 11.95
CA ASP A 68 16.79 -21.45 12.17
C ASP A 68 16.30 -22.45 11.10
N GLY A 69 15.60 -21.96 10.07
CA GLY A 69 15.03 -22.76 8.99
C GLY A 69 13.71 -23.44 9.34
N SER A 70 13.25 -23.35 10.60
CA SER A 70 11.98 -23.93 11.02
C SER A 70 10.80 -23.17 10.42
N LYS A 71 9.71 -23.90 10.10
CA LYS A 71 8.48 -23.29 9.59
C LYS A 71 7.46 -23.16 10.72
N TYR A 72 6.75 -22.04 10.75
CA TYR A 72 5.65 -21.80 11.68
C TYR A 72 4.49 -21.13 10.96
N TYR A 73 3.31 -21.26 11.55
CA TYR A 73 2.09 -20.64 11.05
C TYR A 73 1.85 -19.30 11.73
N ILE A 74 1.40 -18.33 10.94
CA ILE A 74 0.85 -17.08 11.47
C ILE A 74 -0.50 -17.39 12.13
N TYR A 75 -0.58 -17.20 13.43
CA TYR A 75 -1.78 -17.43 14.23
C TYR A 75 -2.73 -16.24 14.20
N SER A 76 -2.19 -15.02 14.31
CA SER A 76 -2.97 -13.79 14.16
C SER A 76 -2.12 -12.67 13.57
N VAL A 77 -2.80 -11.68 12.99
CA VAL A 77 -2.20 -10.39 12.65
C VAL A 77 -2.93 -9.34 13.47
N GLU A 78 -2.22 -8.73 14.43
CA GLU A 78 -2.86 -7.81 15.37
C GLU A 78 -2.96 -6.39 14.80
N GLU A 79 -1.95 -5.95 14.04
CA GLU A 79 -1.91 -4.60 13.46
C GLU A 79 -0.98 -4.57 12.25
N CYS A 80 -1.39 -3.91 11.17
CA CYS A 80 -0.51 -3.55 10.05
C CYS A 80 -0.58 -2.04 9.84
N VAL A 81 0.59 -1.41 9.69
CA VAL A 81 0.72 0.02 9.41
C VAL A 81 1.73 0.23 8.28
N ALA A 82 1.67 1.39 7.62
CA ALA A 82 2.72 1.78 6.66
C ALA A 82 4.10 1.73 7.33
N LEU A 83 5.16 1.42 6.57
CA LEU A 83 6.52 1.24 7.09
C LEU A 83 6.99 2.40 8.00
N ASN A 84 6.62 3.62 7.63
CA ASN A 84 6.99 4.86 8.33
C ASN A 84 6.00 5.28 9.43
N ALA A 85 4.85 4.62 9.56
CA ALA A 85 3.88 4.92 10.60
C ALA A 85 4.24 4.19 11.91
N GLU A 86 3.72 4.67 13.04
CA GLU A 86 3.87 3.98 14.33
C GLU A 86 2.72 3.02 14.56
N PHE A 87 3.02 1.89 15.22
CA PHE A 87 1.99 1.00 15.73
C PHE A 87 1.24 1.66 16.89
N THR A 88 -0.04 1.35 17.04
CA THR A 88 -0.84 1.72 18.21
C THR A 88 -0.55 0.78 19.38
N ASN A 89 -0.27 -0.49 19.09
CA ASN A 89 0.04 -1.49 20.11
C ASN A 89 1.45 -1.27 20.69
N THR A 90 1.55 -1.05 22.00
CA THR A 90 2.83 -0.81 22.69
C THR A 90 3.83 -1.96 22.54
N LYS A 91 3.36 -3.22 22.49
CA LYS A 91 4.26 -4.37 22.25
C LYS A 91 4.85 -4.33 20.85
N ALA A 92 4.03 -3.99 19.86
CA ALA A 92 4.48 -3.82 18.48
C ALA A 92 5.47 -2.66 18.33
N GLN A 93 5.23 -1.53 19.02
CA GLN A 93 6.18 -0.41 19.05
C GLN A 93 7.56 -0.81 19.60
N VAL A 94 7.59 -1.61 20.68
CA VAL A 94 8.85 -2.09 21.27
C VAL A 94 9.58 -3.00 20.30
N LEU A 95 8.88 -3.94 19.67
CA LEU A 95 9.48 -4.85 18.69
C LEU A 95 9.95 -4.11 17.43
N ASP A 96 9.20 -3.14 16.92
CA ASP A 96 9.58 -2.35 15.75
C ASP A 96 10.90 -1.61 15.94
N LYS A 97 11.13 -1.05 17.15
CA LYS A 97 12.39 -0.38 17.48
C LYS A 97 13.61 -1.31 17.49
N LEU A 98 13.39 -2.59 17.74
CA LEU A 98 14.44 -3.63 17.77
C LEU A 98 14.59 -4.33 16.42
N THR A 99 13.66 -4.11 15.48
CA THR A 99 13.62 -4.79 14.20
C THR A 99 14.43 -3.98 13.17
N PRO A 100 15.48 -4.57 12.56
CA PRO A 100 16.18 -3.93 11.45
C PRO A 100 15.25 -3.70 10.26
N ARG A 101 15.40 -2.55 9.60
CA ARG A 101 14.65 -2.18 8.40
C ARG A 101 15.47 -2.44 7.14
#